data_AF-A0A366I3E9-F1
#
_entry.id   AF-A0A366I3E9-F1
#
_cell.length_a   1.000
_cell.length_b   1.000
_cell.length_c   1.000
_cell.angle_alpha   90.00
_cell.angle_beta   90.00
_cell.angle_gamma   90.00
#
_symmetry.space_group_name_H-M   'P 1'
#
loop_
_entity.id
_entity.type
_entity.pdbx_description
1 polymer ?
#
loop_
_entity_poly.entity_id
_entity_poly.type
_entity_poly.pdbx_seq_one_letter_code
_entity_poly.pdbx_strand_id
1 'polypeptide(L)'
;MINVAQILKNLAAFCSIKGVQPDELVTAIFDKEYNRIETYKVNSFVHFIISYSENIDDEKNTIIMRYIYDENKTLLKIEQKINNSSYSVQWDRDNSLKKYLINQLNALPELKREEVYQMILDMLPNNASHVLPPELKLVS
;
A
#
# COMPACT_ATOMS: atom_id res chain seq x y z
N MET A 1 -5.93 -20.56 -17.09
CA MET A 1 -4.90 -21.35 -16.39
C MET A 1 -3.98 -20.35 -15.71
N ILE A 2 -3.98 -20.28 -14.38
CA ILE A 2 -3.13 -19.32 -13.66
C ILE A 2 -1.68 -19.78 -13.80
N ASN A 3 -0.83 -18.91 -14.34
CA ASN A 3 0.57 -19.21 -14.58
C ASN A 3 1.39 -18.71 -13.39
N VAL A 4 2.06 -19.63 -12.68
CA VAL A 4 2.93 -19.31 -11.53
C VAL A 4 4.00 -18.28 -11.91
N ALA A 5 4.54 -18.36 -13.13
CA ALA A 5 5.50 -17.37 -13.63
C ALA A 5 4.87 -15.96 -13.74
N GLN A 6 3.57 -15.86 -14.02
CA GLN A 6 2.87 -14.57 -14.05
C GLN A 6 2.67 -14.00 -12.64
N ILE A 7 2.37 -14.85 -11.65
CA ILE A 7 2.29 -14.44 -10.24
C ILE A 7 3.64 -13.86 -9.79
N LEU A 8 4.73 -14.60 -10.05
CA LEU A 8 6.09 -14.17 -9.68
C LEU A 8 6.50 -12.88 -10.39
N LYS A 9 6.18 -12.74 -11.69
CA LYS A 9 6.43 -11.51 -12.44
C LYS A 9 5.69 -10.31 -11.85
N ASN A 10 4.43 -10.49 -11.47
CA ASN A 10 3.63 -9.43 -10.86
C ASN A 10 4.14 -9.05 -9.47
N LEU A 11 4.60 -10.02 -8.68
CA LEU A 11 5.23 -9.76 -7.38
C LEU A 11 6.53 -8.95 -7.53
N ALA A 12 7.40 -9.36 -8.45
CA ALA A 12 8.62 -8.61 -8.74
C ALA A 12 8.32 -7.17 -9.19
N ALA A 13 7.31 -6.99 -10.05
CA ALA A 13 6.86 -5.67 -10.47
C ALA A 13 6.32 -4.85 -9.28
N PHE A 14 5.48 -5.43 -8.42
CA PHE A 14 4.96 -4.77 -7.22
C PHE A 14 6.09 -4.32 -6.29
N CYS A 15 7.04 -5.21 -5.99
CA CYS A 15 8.20 -4.91 -5.15
C CYS A 15 9.07 -3.79 -5.74
N SER A 16 9.11 -3.63 -7.07
CA SER A 16 9.88 -2.61 -7.76
C SER A 16 9.20 -1.23 -7.79
N ILE A 17 7.87 -1.17 -7.63
CA ILE A 17 7.11 0.08 -7.70
C ILE A 17 7.19 0.83 -6.36
N LYS A 18 7.61 2.10 -6.41
CA LYS A 18 7.72 2.97 -5.24
C LYS A 18 6.40 3.58 -4.75
N GLY A 19 5.33 3.46 -5.54
CA GLY A 19 4.06 4.14 -5.28
C GLY A 19 4.09 5.62 -5.70
N VAL A 20 3.00 6.36 -5.47
CA VAL A 20 2.91 7.79 -5.81
C VAL A 20 4.00 8.58 -5.08
N GLN A 21 4.76 9.39 -5.82
CA GLN A 21 5.93 10.09 -5.28
C GLN A 21 5.56 11.49 -4.75
N PRO A 22 6.27 12.02 -3.73
CA PRO A 22 5.96 13.34 -3.17
C PRO A 22 5.97 14.49 -4.18
N ASP A 23 6.85 14.44 -5.19
CA ASP A 23 6.92 15.42 -6.28
C ASP A 23 5.71 15.39 -7.21
N GLU A 24 5.03 14.24 -7.32
CA GLU A 24 3.75 14.10 -8.05
C GLU A 24 2.58 14.69 -7.23
N LEU A 25 2.69 14.67 -5.90
CA LEU A 25 1.64 15.15 -4.98
C LEU A 25 1.73 16.66 -4.71
N VAL A 26 2.94 17.22 -4.71
CA VAL A 26 3.13 18.64 -4.33
C VAL A 26 2.44 19.60 -5.29
N THR A 27 2.26 19.22 -6.56
CA THR A 27 1.61 20.06 -7.57
C THR A 27 0.13 20.27 -7.29
N ALA A 28 -0.51 19.40 -6.51
CA ALA A 28 -1.92 19.55 -6.15
C ALA A 28 -2.20 20.84 -5.34
N ILE A 29 -1.19 21.45 -4.70
CA ILE A 29 -1.37 22.73 -3.98
C ILE A 29 -1.81 23.89 -4.88
N PHE A 30 -1.60 23.78 -6.21
CA PHE A 30 -2.01 24.80 -7.15
C PHE A 30 -3.50 24.74 -7.51
N ASP A 31 -4.17 23.64 -7.18
CA ASP A 31 -5.61 23.48 -7.33
C ASP A 31 -6.33 24.16 -6.15
N LYS A 32 -7.42 24.88 -6.43
CA LYS A 32 -8.12 25.76 -5.46
C LYS A 32 -8.73 25.00 -4.27
N GLU A 33 -9.00 23.72 -4.43
CA GLU A 33 -9.56 22.84 -3.40
C GLU A 33 -8.53 22.52 -2.31
N TYR A 34 -7.24 22.52 -2.66
CA TYR A 34 -6.15 22.17 -1.77
C TYR A 34 -5.73 23.39 -0.96
N ASN A 35 -5.67 23.21 0.35
CA ASN A 35 -5.46 24.31 1.29
C ASN A 35 -4.12 24.22 2.02
N ARG A 36 -3.51 23.03 2.09
CA ARG A 36 -2.24 22.83 2.79
C ARG A 36 -1.50 21.59 2.31
N ILE A 37 -0.19 21.73 2.15
CA ILE A 37 0.76 20.61 2.07
C ILE A 37 1.79 20.79 3.18
N GLU A 38 2.17 19.69 3.82
CA GLU A 38 3.16 19.64 4.88
C GLU A 38 4.03 18.38 4.71
N THR A 39 5.32 18.47 5.01
CA THR A 39 6.20 17.31 5.00
C THR A 39 7.16 17.36 6.17
N TYR A 40 7.31 16.24 6.88
CA TYR A 40 8.23 16.12 8.02
C TYR A 40 8.71 14.68 8.18
N LYS A 41 9.78 14.48 8.95
CA LYS A 41 10.32 13.15 9.27
C LYS A 41 10.02 12.77 10.71
N VAL A 42 9.64 11.51 10.93
CA VAL A 42 9.46 10.90 12.26
C VAL A 42 9.97 9.47 12.20
N ASN A 43 10.85 9.07 13.12
CA ASN A 43 11.36 7.70 13.24
C ASN A 43 11.86 7.12 11.89
N SER A 44 12.64 7.90 11.13
CA SER A 44 13.13 7.56 9.78
C SER A 44 12.06 7.41 8.68
N PHE A 45 10.79 7.68 8.97
CA PHE A 45 9.74 7.77 7.97
C PHE A 45 9.51 9.22 7.53
N VAL A 46 9.23 9.41 6.25
CA VAL A 46 8.78 10.71 5.71
C VAL A 46 7.27 10.72 5.69
N HIS A 47 6.67 11.70 6.34
CA HIS A 47 5.23 11.95 6.34
C HIS A 47 4.96 13.11 5.40
N PHE A 48 4.20 12.86 4.34
CA PHE A 48 3.67 13.88 3.44
C PHE A 48 2.17 14.03 3.71
N ILE A 49 1.75 15.21 4.13
CA ILE A 49 0.36 15.51 4.45
C ILE A 49 -0.17 16.47 3.41
N ILE A 50 -1.35 16.16 2.88
CA ILE A 50 -2.10 17.03 1.98
C ILE A 50 -3.52 17.18 2.50
N SER A 51 -4.04 18.41 2.44
CA SER A 51 -5.35 18.77 2.94
C SER A 51 -6.11 19.54 1.87
N TYR A 52 -7.35 19.14 1.64
CA TYR A 52 -8.23 19.74 0.65
C TYR A 52 -9.69 19.75 1.13
N SER A 53 -10.50 20.58 0.48
CA SER A 53 -11.95 20.62 0.73
C SER A 53 -12.71 19.86 -0.34
N GLU A 54 -13.67 19.04 0.08
CA GLU A 54 -14.53 18.26 -0.80
C GLU A 54 -15.97 18.33 -0.31
N ASN A 55 -16.94 18.36 -1.23
CA ASN A 55 -18.36 18.30 -0.86
C ASN A 55 -18.79 16.83 -0.81
N ILE A 56 -19.19 16.37 0.37
CA ILE A 56 -19.71 15.02 0.62
C ILE A 56 -21.08 15.18 1.25
N ASP A 57 -22.11 14.58 0.65
CA ASP A 57 -23.51 14.70 1.10
C ASP A 57 -23.97 16.16 1.30
N ASP A 58 -23.66 17.03 0.32
CA ASP A 58 -23.92 18.48 0.33
C ASP A 58 -23.23 19.29 1.44
N GLU A 59 -22.35 18.66 2.22
CA GLU A 59 -21.54 19.32 3.25
C GLU A 59 -20.09 19.49 2.81
N LYS A 60 -19.53 20.67 3.05
CA LYS A 60 -18.10 20.93 2.80
C LYS A 60 -17.26 20.29 3.90
N ASN A 61 -16.51 19.27 3.52
CA ASN A 61 -15.63 18.51 4.39
C ASN A 61 -14.17 18.86 4.13
N THR A 62 -13.34 18.81 5.18
CA THR A 62 -11.88 18.89 5.04
C THR A 62 -11.31 17.49 5.08
N ILE A 63 -10.70 17.07 3.98
CA ILE A 63 -10.04 15.78 3.86
C ILE A 63 -8.55 15.97 4.06
N ILE A 64 -7.96 15.16 4.95
CA ILE A 64 -6.52 15.20 5.23
C ILE A 64 -5.95 13.81 4.97
N MET A 65 -5.11 13.72 3.94
CA MET A 65 -4.41 12.50 3.55
C MET A 65 -2.97 12.57 4.08
N ARG A 66 -2.49 11.45 4.62
CA ARG A 66 -1.11 11.27 5.07
C ARG A 66 -0.50 10.10 4.31
N TYR A 67 0.53 10.39 3.54
CA TYR A 67 1.35 9.43 2.83
C TYR A 67 2.63 9.21 3.64
N ILE A 68 2.95 7.96 3.95
CA ILE A 68 4.09 7.57 4.78
C ILE A 68 5.07 6.80 3.92
N TYR A 69 6.32 7.28 3.87
CA TYR A 69 7.39 6.73 3.05
C TYR A 69 8.55 6.26 3.92
N ASP A 70 9.28 5.24 3.44
CA ASP A 70 10.61 4.90 3.95
C ASP A 70 11.70 5.83 3.39
N GLU A 71 12.94 5.63 3.83
CA GLU A 71 14.10 6.38 3.36
C GLU A 71 14.47 6.11 1.89
N ASN A 72 13.97 5.01 1.31
CA ASN A 72 14.16 4.63 -0.09
C ASN A 72 13.12 5.26 -1.04
N LYS A 73 12.25 6.13 -0.52
CA LYS A 73 11.12 6.76 -1.21
C LYS A 73 10.00 5.78 -1.57
N THR A 74 9.93 4.63 -0.89
CA THR A 74 8.85 3.67 -1.04
C THR A 74 7.65 4.10 -0.22
N LEU A 75 6.49 4.26 -0.85
CA LEU A 75 5.23 4.49 -0.19
C LEU A 75 4.81 3.22 0.57
N LEU A 76 4.68 3.34 1.89
CA LEU A 76 4.31 2.25 2.78
C LEU A 76 2.83 2.28 3.13
N LYS A 77 2.28 3.47 3.37
CA LYS A 77 0.92 3.61 3.91
C LYS A 77 0.30 4.93 3.50
N ILE A 78 -1.02 4.90 3.30
CA ILE A 78 -1.88 6.06 3.10
C ILE A 78 -2.95 6.02 4.18
N GLU A 79 -3.04 7.09 4.96
CA GLU A 79 -4.08 7.30 5.97
C GLU A 79 -4.92 8.52 5.60
N GLN A 80 -6.19 8.50 5.97
CA GLN A 80 -7.13 9.60 5.77
C GLN A 80 -7.80 9.95 7.08
N LYS A 81 -8.03 11.23 7.30
CA LYS A 81 -9.06 11.69 8.24
C LYS A 81 -9.97 12.71 7.57
N ILE A 82 -11.18 12.80 8.08
CA ILE A 82 -12.23 13.70 7.60
C ILE A 82 -12.58 14.63 8.77
N ASN A 83 -12.44 15.93 8.56
CA ASN A 83 -12.61 16.95 9.59
C ASN A 83 -11.75 16.64 10.83
N ASN A 84 -12.39 16.53 11.99
CA ASN A 84 -11.75 16.28 13.28
C ASN A 84 -11.69 14.79 13.65
N SER A 85 -11.96 13.88 12.71
CA SER A 85 -11.89 12.44 12.97
C SER A 85 -10.44 11.95 13.14
N SER A 86 -10.32 10.74 13.66
CA SER A 86 -9.06 10.01 13.71
C SER A 86 -8.63 9.54 12.31
N TYR A 87 -7.33 9.38 12.11
CA TYR A 87 -6.81 8.75 10.90
C TYR A 87 -7.28 7.30 10.79
N SER A 88 -7.76 6.92 9.61
CA SER A 88 -8.05 5.57 9.18
C SER A 88 -7.14 5.18 8.03
N VAL A 89 -6.69 3.92 8.02
CA VAL A 89 -5.82 3.40 6.94
C VAL A 89 -6.67 3.20 5.69
N GLN A 90 -6.31 3.89 4.61
CA GLN A 90 -6.93 3.74 3.29
C GLN A 90 -6.18 2.70 2.45
N TRP A 91 -4.85 2.70 2.57
CA TRP A 91 -4.00 1.77 1.87
C TRP A 91 -2.75 1.48 2.68
N ASP A 92 -2.29 0.24 2.62
CA ASP A 92 -1.08 -0.23 3.28
C ASP A 92 -0.39 -1.26 2.39
N ARG A 93 0.90 -1.07 2.15
CA ARG A 93 1.67 -1.84 1.16
C ARG A 93 1.71 -3.32 1.51
N ASP A 94 1.98 -3.62 2.76
CA ASP A 94 2.14 -4.98 3.27
C ASP A 94 0.82 -5.73 3.25
N ASN A 95 -0.25 -5.09 3.74
CA ASN A 95 -1.59 -5.64 3.67
C ASN A 95 -2.05 -5.85 2.22
N SER A 96 -1.69 -4.95 1.31
CA SER A 96 -2.03 -5.07 -0.12
C SER A 96 -1.30 -6.25 -0.77
N LEU A 97 -0.01 -6.42 -0.48
CA LEU A 97 0.78 -7.55 -0.95
C LEU A 97 0.23 -8.87 -0.40
N LYS A 98 -0.06 -8.92 0.91
CA LYS A 98 -0.65 -10.09 1.56
C LYS A 98 -2.00 -10.46 0.95
N LYS A 99 -2.91 -9.50 0.75
CA LYS A 99 -4.21 -9.73 0.09
C LYS A 99 -4.02 -10.27 -1.33
N TYR A 100 -3.10 -9.69 -2.10
CA TYR A 100 -2.79 -10.16 -3.45
C TYR A 100 -2.34 -11.63 -3.44
N LEU A 101 -1.37 -11.97 -2.58
CA LEU A 101 -0.84 -13.32 -2.45
C LEU A 101 -1.91 -14.33 -2.06
N ILE A 102 -2.71 -14.02 -1.03
CA ILE A 102 -3.81 -14.89 -0.59
C ILE A 102 -4.79 -15.14 -1.75
N ASN A 103 -5.15 -14.10 -2.50
CA ASN A 103 -6.07 -14.23 -3.64
C ASN A 103 -5.49 -15.10 -4.76
N GLN A 104 -4.19 -14.95 -5.07
CA GLN A 104 -3.54 -15.78 -6.09
C GLN A 104 -3.47 -17.25 -5.65
N LEU A 105 -3.10 -17.50 -4.39
CA LEU A 105 -3.00 -18.86 -3.84
C LEU A 105 -4.38 -19.54 -3.76
N ASN A 106 -5.41 -18.82 -3.33
CA ASN A 106 -6.78 -19.36 -3.27
C ASN A 106 -7.32 -19.76 -4.65
N ALA A 107 -6.88 -19.08 -5.71
CA ALA A 107 -7.28 -19.40 -7.07
C ALA A 107 -6.52 -20.61 -7.66
N LEU A 108 -5.48 -21.11 -6.99
CA LEU A 108 -4.78 -22.34 -7.37
C LEU A 108 -5.46 -23.58 -6.77
N PRO A 109 -5.35 -24.75 -7.43
CA PRO A 109 -5.72 -26.04 -6.83
C PRO A 109 -4.96 -26.24 -5.52
N GLU A 110 -5.61 -26.76 -4.48
CA GLU A 110 -5.03 -26.93 -3.15
C GLU A 110 -3.68 -27.64 -3.15
N LEU A 111 -3.56 -28.70 -3.95
CA LEU A 111 -2.33 -29.49 -4.12
C LEU A 111 -1.12 -28.67 -4.59
N LYS A 112 -1.33 -27.51 -5.21
CA LYS A 112 -0.27 -26.64 -5.74
C LYS A 112 0.01 -25.41 -4.87
N ARG A 113 -0.82 -25.14 -3.86
CA ARG A 113 -0.70 -23.90 -3.06
C ARG A 113 0.61 -23.84 -2.29
N GLU A 114 0.97 -24.95 -1.64
CA GLU A 114 2.19 -25.00 -0.82
C GLU A 114 3.46 -24.87 -1.68
N GLU A 115 3.53 -25.61 -2.79
CA GLU A 115 4.65 -25.51 -3.73
C GLU A 115 4.85 -24.07 -4.22
N VAL A 116 3.76 -23.41 -4.64
CA VAL A 116 3.82 -22.04 -5.14
C VAL A 116 4.15 -21.04 -4.03
N TYR A 117 3.65 -21.26 -2.81
CA TYR A 117 3.98 -20.43 -1.66
C TYR A 117 5.47 -20.49 -1.33
N GLN A 118 6.09 -21.67 -1.33
CA GLN A 118 7.53 -21.83 -1.14
C GLN A 118 8.35 -21.18 -2.27
N MET A 119 7.92 -21.34 -3.54
CA MET A 119 8.59 -20.65 -4.66
C MET A 119 8.54 -19.12 -4.53
N ILE A 120 7.45 -18.57 -3.98
CA ILE A 120 7.33 -17.13 -3.74
C ILE A 120 8.27 -16.70 -2.62
N LEU A 121 8.36 -17.47 -1.52
CA LEU A 121 9.29 -17.23 -0.43
C LEU A 121 10.75 -17.18 -0.91
N ASP A 122 11.14 -18.14 -1.76
CA ASP A 122 12.50 -18.27 -2.27
C ASP A 122 12.91 -17.15 -3.24
N MET A 123 11.94 -16.57 -3.97
CA MET A 123 12.21 -15.50 -4.94
C MET A 123 12.11 -14.09 -4.37
N LEU A 124 11.56 -13.92 -3.17
CA LEU A 124 11.48 -12.61 -2.55
C LEU A 124 12.86 -12.19 -2.06
N PRO A 125 13.33 -10.97 -2.38
CA PRO A 125 14.59 -10.49 -1.84
C PRO A 125 14.51 -10.45 -0.30
N ASN A 126 15.61 -10.81 0.39
CA ASN A 126 15.67 -11.11 1.84
C ASN A 126 15.03 -10.06 2.78
N ASN A 127 14.82 -8.85 2.30
CA ASN A 127 14.18 -7.72 2.96
C ASN A 127 12.64 -7.67 2.85
N ALA A 128 11.99 -8.58 2.11
CA ALA A 128 10.54 -8.64 1.92
C ALA A 128 9.85 -9.82 2.64
N SER A 129 10.62 -10.73 3.25
CA SER A 129 10.13 -11.96 3.90
C SER A 129 9.22 -11.69 5.10
N HIS A 130 9.46 -10.60 5.85
CA HIS A 130 8.67 -10.20 7.02
C HIS A 130 7.22 -9.81 6.70
N VAL A 131 6.90 -9.58 5.43
CA VAL A 131 5.58 -9.13 4.96
C VAL A 131 4.62 -10.31 4.72
N LEU A 132 5.15 -11.52 4.66
CA LEU A 132 4.39 -12.70 4.25
C LEU A 132 3.54 -13.23 5.41
N PRO A 133 2.29 -13.64 5.15
CA PRO A 133 1.45 -14.23 6.18
C PRO A 133 2.14 -15.47 6.77
N PRO A 134 2.20 -15.61 8.11
CA PRO A 134 2.76 -16.78 8.76
C PRO A 134 1.79 -17.95 8.55
N GLU A 135 2.01 -18.69 7.47
CA GLU A 135 1.21 -19.82 7.01
C GLU A 135 -0.24 -19.44 6.66
N LEU A 136 -0.66 -19.78 5.44
CA LEU A 136 -2.08 -19.97 5.15
C LEU A 136 -2.56 -21.19 5.92
N LYS A 137 -2.78 -21.07 7.24
CA LYS A 137 -3.66 -22.01 7.92
C LYS A 137 -5.02 -21.81 7.28
N LEU A 138 -5.34 -22.76 6.39
CA LEU A 138 -6.67 -22.96 5.85
C LEU A 138 -7.64 -22.82 7.02
N VAL A 139 -8.44 -21.76 7.00
CA VAL A 139 -9.60 -21.70 7.87
C VAL A 139 -10.50 -22.81 7.33
N SER A 140 -10.53 -23.93 8.03
CA SER A 140 -11.50 -25.01 7.84
C SER A 140 -12.92 -24.49 7.98
#